data_AF-A0A4V2B968-F1
#
_entry.id   AF-A0A4V2B968-F1
#
_cell.length_a   1.000
_cell.length_b   1.000
_cell.length_c   1.000
_cell.angle_alpha   90.00
_cell.angle_beta   90.00
_cell.angle_gamma   90.00
#
_symmetry.space_group_name_H-M   'P 1'
#
loop_
_entity.id
_entity.type
_entity.pdbx_description
1 polymer ?
#
loop_
_entity_poly.entity_id
_entity_poly.type
_entity_poly.pdbx_seq_one_letter_code
_entity_poly.pdbx_strand_id
1 'polypeptide(L)'
;MQPSNGQSFQSISFLRIVGASAAAIYDAWTNPSSLERWMAEKALNELCVGGSYRYEIPGPDGTTFIHRGVFLALEPAALLRQS
;
A
#
# COMPACT_ATOMS: atom_id res chain seq x y z
N MET A 1 -24.99 -25.92 19.33
CA MET A 1 -23.97 -25.46 18.36
C MET A 1 -24.45 -24.14 17.79
N GLN A 2 -23.84 -23.02 18.16
CA GLN A 2 -24.09 -21.72 17.53
C GLN A 2 -23.20 -21.58 16.28
N PRO A 3 -23.70 -21.01 15.17
CA PRO A 3 -22.85 -20.68 14.04
C PRO A 3 -21.88 -19.57 14.41
N SER A 4 -20.61 -19.74 14.02
CA SER A 4 -19.52 -18.78 14.19
C SER A 4 -19.83 -17.45 13.51
N ASN A 5 -19.59 -16.35 14.24
CA ASN A 5 -19.77 -14.96 13.83
C ASN A 5 -19.39 -14.67 12.37
N GLY A 6 -20.33 -14.08 11.63
CA GLY A 6 -20.09 -13.52 10.31
C GLY A 6 -19.10 -12.35 10.38
N GLN A 7 -17.96 -12.48 9.71
CA GLN A 7 -17.02 -11.38 9.51
C GLN A 7 -17.72 -10.26 8.74
N SER A 8 -17.91 -9.09 9.35
CA SER A 8 -18.40 -7.91 8.64
C SER A 8 -17.25 -7.28 7.87
N PHE A 9 -17.39 -7.11 6.56
CA PHE A 9 -16.45 -6.36 5.74
C PHE A 9 -16.83 -4.88 5.78
N GLN A 10 -15.89 -4.02 6.16
CA GLN A 10 -16.05 -2.58 6.10
C GLN A 10 -15.11 -2.03 5.03
N SER A 11 -15.59 -1.07 4.24
CA SER A 11 -14.84 -0.46 3.14
C SER A 11 -14.83 1.05 3.28
N ILE A 12 -13.70 1.67 2.95
CA ILE A 12 -13.52 3.13 2.91
C ILE A 12 -12.92 3.48 1.55
N SER A 13 -13.45 4.53 0.91
CA SER A 13 -13.01 5.00 -0.42
C SER A 13 -12.71 6.50 -0.38
N PHE A 14 -11.67 6.92 -1.10
CA PHE A 14 -11.33 8.34 -1.27
C PHE A 14 -10.88 8.63 -2.71
N LEU A 15 -11.11 9.86 -3.15
CA LEU A 15 -10.69 10.37 -4.46
C LEU A 15 -9.84 11.64 -4.26
N ARG A 16 -8.77 11.76 -5.04
CA ARG A 16 -7.86 12.91 -5.07
C ARG A 16 -7.51 13.24 -6.51
N ILE A 17 -7.44 14.54 -6.83
CA ILE A 17 -6.86 15.04 -8.08
C ILE A 17 -5.44 15.49 -7.75
N VAL A 18 -4.45 14.95 -8.44
CA VAL A 18 -3.04 15.27 -8.23
C VAL A 18 -2.45 15.74 -9.55
N GLY A 19 -1.73 16.85 -9.53
CA GLY A 19 -1.08 17.44 -10.72
C GLY A 19 0.19 16.69 -11.12
N ALA A 20 0.08 15.39 -11.41
CA ALA A 20 1.19 14.55 -11.83
C ALA A 20 0.72 13.53 -12.88
N SER A 21 1.65 12.96 -13.66
CA SER A 21 1.30 11.89 -14.60
C SER A 21 0.92 10.62 -13.84
N ALA A 22 0.09 9.77 -14.46
CA ALA A 22 -0.29 8.49 -13.87
C ALA A 22 0.92 7.57 -13.61
N ALA A 23 1.96 7.65 -14.45
CA ALA A 23 3.22 6.94 -14.24
C ALA A 23 3.97 7.41 -12.98
N ALA A 24 4.01 8.73 -12.73
CA ALA A 24 4.64 9.28 -11.53
C ALA A 24 3.88 8.89 -10.25
N ILE A 25 2.54 8.88 -10.31
CA ILE A 25 1.72 8.37 -9.20
C ILE A 25 1.99 6.89 -8.98
N TYR A 26 2.05 6.07 -10.04
CA TYR A 26 2.33 4.65 -9.91
C TYR A 26 3.72 4.39 -9.28
N ASP A 27 4.75 5.11 -9.71
CA ASP A 27 6.10 5.04 -9.12
C ASP A 27 6.09 5.42 -7.63
N ALA A 28 5.32 6.45 -7.24
CA ALA A 28 5.18 6.87 -5.84
C ALA A 28 4.65 5.79 -4.89
N TRP A 29 4.00 4.76 -5.42
CA TRP A 29 3.46 3.62 -4.67
C TRP A 29 4.20 2.29 -4.89
N THR A 30 5.10 2.21 -5.86
CA THR A 30 5.76 0.95 -6.26
C THR A 30 7.28 0.98 -6.14
N ASN A 31 7.89 2.16 -6.19
CA ASN A 31 9.33 2.33 -6.01
C ASN A 31 9.64 2.60 -4.53
N PRO A 32 10.45 1.76 -3.85
CA PRO A 32 10.83 1.96 -2.46
C PRO A 32 11.37 3.36 -2.16
N SER A 33 12.27 3.89 -2.99
CA SER A 33 12.84 5.22 -2.79
C SER A 33 11.81 6.34 -2.96
N SER A 34 10.73 6.11 -3.72
CA SER A 34 9.64 7.08 -3.82
C SER A 34 8.71 7.00 -2.62
N LEU A 35 8.36 5.81 -2.14
CA LEU A 35 7.57 5.59 -0.92
C LEU A 35 8.24 6.21 0.32
N GLU A 36 9.57 6.10 0.40
CA GLU A 36 10.38 6.67 1.50
C GLU A 36 10.38 8.20 1.54
N ARG A 37 9.99 8.87 0.45
CA ARG A 37 9.92 10.34 0.41
C ARG A 37 8.63 10.92 0.99
N TRP A 38 7.57 10.10 1.17
CA TRP A 38 6.26 10.65 1.54
C TRP A 38 5.46 9.82 2.55
N MET A 39 5.67 8.51 2.65
CA MET A 39 4.83 7.63 3.49
C MET A 39 5.62 6.84 4.51
N ALA A 40 6.72 6.20 4.10
CA ALA A 40 7.48 5.28 4.93
C ALA A 40 8.83 5.89 5.31
N GLU A 41 9.39 5.50 6.45
CA GLU A 41 10.81 5.72 6.76
C GLU A 41 11.68 4.70 6.02
N LYS A 42 11.18 3.48 5.86
CA LYS A 42 11.84 2.40 5.13
C LYS A 42 10.83 1.59 4.33
N ALA A 43 11.15 1.32 3.07
CA ALA A 43 10.33 0.50 2.19
C ALA A 43 11.15 -0.62 1.55
N LEU A 44 10.57 -1.82 1.51
CA LEU A 44 11.11 -2.96 0.78
C LEU A 44 9.97 -3.64 0.03
N ASN A 45 10.20 -4.03 -1.22
CA ASN A 45 9.22 -4.78 -1.97
C ASN A 45 9.83 -5.65 -3.08
N GLU A 46 9.06 -6.64 -3.51
CA GLU A 46 9.30 -7.46 -4.70
C GLU A 46 8.19 -7.10 -5.70
N LEU A 47 8.48 -6.23 -6.67
CA LEU A 47 7.46 -5.67 -7.56
C LEU A 47 7.02 -6.66 -8.65
N CYS A 48 6.30 -7.69 -8.24
CA CYS A 48 5.63 -8.67 -9.09
C CYS A 48 4.33 -9.14 -8.42
N VAL A 49 3.38 -9.69 -9.19
CA VAL A 49 2.16 -10.27 -8.61
C VAL A 49 2.54 -11.46 -7.73
N GLY A 50 2.06 -11.46 -6.48
CA GLY A 50 2.45 -12.40 -5.44
C GLY A 50 3.73 -12.01 -4.68
N GLY A 51 4.47 -11.01 -5.15
CA GLY A 51 5.64 -10.47 -4.48
C GLY A 51 5.27 -9.74 -3.18
N SER A 52 6.16 -9.83 -2.19
CA SER A 52 5.93 -9.28 -0.86
C SER A 52 6.28 -7.79 -0.77
N TYR A 53 5.68 -7.09 0.19
CA TYR A 53 6.11 -5.75 0.58
C TYR A 53 6.12 -5.58 2.11
N ARG A 54 6.99 -4.67 2.57
CA ARG A 54 7.08 -4.23 3.97
C ARG A 54 7.44 -2.75 4.01
N TYR A 55 6.57 -1.96 4.62
CA TYR A 55 6.74 -0.52 4.82
C TYR A 55 6.72 -0.21 6.31
N GLU A 56 7.73 0.53 6.77
CA GLU A 56 7.86 0.99 8.14
C GLU A 56 7.43 2.46 8.18
N ILE A 57 6.27 2.74 8.77
CA ILE A 57 5.61 4.05 8.73
C ILE A 57 5.73 4.70 10.12
N PRO A 58 6.32 5.90 10.23
CA PRO A 58 6.44 6.57 11.51
C PRO A 58 5.07 7.02 12.03
N GLY A 59 4.79 6.70 13.28
CA GLY A 59 3.63 7.17 14.03
C GLY A 59 3.92 8.50 14.75
N PRO A 60 2.86 9.24 15.15
CA PRO A 60 3.02 10.53 15.80
C PRO A 60 3.72 10.45 17.17
N ASP A 61 3.67 9.28 17.84
CA ASP A 61 4.19 9.08 19.19
C ASP A 61 5.53 8.31 19.21
N GLY A 62 6.27 8.33 18.09
CA GLY A 62 7.53 7.59 17.94
C GLY A 62 7.35 6.08 17.76
N THR A 63 6.11 5.60 17.60
CA THR A 63 5.83 4.21 17.21
C THR A 63 6.14 3.98 15.73
N THR A 64 6.47 2.75 15.36
CA THR A 64 6.61 2.36 13.95
C THR A 64 5.47 1.43 13.57
N PHE A 65 4.62 1.85 12.64
CA PHE A 65 3.59 1.02 12.06
C PHE A 65 4.16 0.18 10.92
N ILE A 66 3.99 -1.13 11.01
CA ILE A 66 4.42 -2.05 9.95
C ILE A 66 3.23 -2.35 9.06
N HIS A 67 3.27 -1.84 7.83
CA HIS A 67 2.35 -2.24 6.77
C HIS A 67 3.05 -3.26 5.88
N ARG A 68 2.56 -4.50 5.86
CA ARG A 68 3.13 -5.59 5.06
C ARG A 68 2.03 -6.41 4.41
N GLY A 69 2.34 -7.02 3.27
CA GLY A 69 1.38 -7.78 2.48
C GLY A 69 2.00 -8.32 1.20
N VAL A 70 1.14 -8.57 0.21
CA VAL A 70 1.54 -8.97 -1.15
C VAL A 70 0.87 -8.10 -2.21
N PHE A 71 1.49 -7.98 -3.38
CA PHE A 71 0.86 -7.37 -4.55
C PHE A 71 -0.12 -8.35 -5.21
N LEU A 72 -1.37 -7.94 -5.33
CA LEU A 72 -2.43 -8.73 -5.97
C LEU A 72 -2.63 -8.38 -7.45
N ALA A 73 -2.36 -7.13 -7.83
CA ALA A 73 -2.43 -6.68 -9.22
C ALA A 73 -1.48 -5.49 -9.44
N LEU A 74 -0.85 -5.47 -10.61
CA LEU A 74 0.11 -4.46 -11.04
C LEU A 74 -0.15 -4.14 -12.51
N GLU A 75 -0.78 -3.00 -12.78
CA GLU A 75 -0.95 -2.45 -14.12
C GLU A 75 -0.29 -1.06 -14.14
N PRO A 76 0.90 -0.92 -14.76
CA PRO A 76 1.65 0.33 -14.76
C PRO A 76 0.78 1.53 -15.18
N ALA A 77 0.82 2.58 -14.37
CA ALA A 77 0.04 3.81 -14.55
C ALA A 77 -1.50 3.65 -14.55
N ALA A 78 -2.03 2.50 -14.09
CA ALA A 78 -3.47 2.24 -14.08
C ALA A 78 -3.99 1.65 -12.75
N LEU A 79 -3.36 0.59 -12.24
CA LEU A 79 -3.84 -0.13 -11.06
C LEU A 79 -2.71 -0.70 -10.20
N LEU A 80 -2.81 -0.48 -8.90
CA LEU A 80 -2.06 -1.17 -7.87
C LEU A 80 -3.06 -1.76 -6.88
N ARG A 81 -2.92 -3.06 -6.55
CA ARG A 81 -3.72 -3.70 -5.51
C ARG A 81 -2.83 -4.46 -4.53
N GLN A 82 -3.07 -4.25 -3.24
CA GLN A 82 -2.34 -4.85 -2.12
C GLN A 82 -3.32 -5.49 -1.12
N SER A 83 -2.83 -6.36 -0.24
CA SER A 83 -3.62 -7.06 0.81
C SER A 83 -3.00 -6.93 2.19
#